data_AF-A0A933FB57-F1
#
_entry.id   AF-A0A933FB57-F1
#
_cell.length_a   1.000
_cell.length_b   1.000
_cell.length_c   1.000
_cell.angle_alpha   90.00
_cell.angle_beta   90.00
_cell.angle_gamma   90.00
#
_symmetry.space_group_name_H-M   'P 1'
#
loop_
_entity.id
_entity.type
_entity.pdbx_description
1 polymer ?
#
loop_
_entity_poly.entity_id
_entity_poly.type
_entity_poly.pdbx_seq_one_letter_code
_entity_poly.pdbx_strand_id
1 'polypeptide(L)'
;MVLVLTRSDLEVLLPMPEVVEALAQAFALLARGECVVPLRTVLEVPGHGTLLVMPARLGRAEGVGTKVVGVFPGNRTSGLPVVPAAYLLTDPATGLPQALMD
;
A
#
# COMPACT_ATOMS: atom_id res chain seq x y z
N MET A 1 -13.34 10.99 -10.60
CA MET A 1 -13.78 9.58 -10.65
C MET A 1 -12.59 8.74 -10.20
N VAL A 2 -12.76 7.83 -9.24
CA VAL A 2 -11.65 7.03 -8.69
C VAL A 2 -11.49 5.78 -9.54
N LEU A 3 -10.27 5.47 -9.97
CA LEU A 3 -9.95 4.22 -10.66
C LEU A 3 -9.96 3.06 -9.65
N VAL A 4 -10.52 1.91 -10.01
CA VAL A 4 -10.47 0.70 -9.17
C VAL A 4 -9.69 -0.35 -9.94
N LEU A 5 -8.61 -0.87 -9.33
CA LEU A 5 -7.78 -1.94 -9.90
C LEU A 5 -7.87 -3.17 -9.00
N THR A 6 -8.25 -4.28 -9.59
CA THR A 6 -8.30 -5.59 -8.95
C THR A 6 -6.93 -6.26 -8.97
N ARG A 7 -6.73 -7.32 -8.18
CA ARG A 7 -5.57 -8.20 -8.29
C ARG A 7 -5.24 -8.61 -9.72
N SER A 8 -6.24 -9.03 -10.50
CA SER A 8 -6.03 -9.45 -11.89
C SER A 8 -5.55 -8.31 -12.78
N ASP A 9 -5.98 -7.07 -12.51
CA ASP A 9 -5.46 -5.91 -13.23
C ASP A 9 -3.98 -5.68 -12.88
N LEU A 10 -3.64 -5.75 -11.58
CA LEU A 10 -2.28 -5.55 -11.10
C LEU A 10 -1.30 -6.63 -11.57
N GLU A 11 -1.73 -7.89 -11.66
CA GLU A 11 -0.89 -9.00 -12.16
C GLU A 11 -0.41 -8.77 -13.60
N VAL A 12 -1.21 -8.05 -14.41
CA VAL A 12 -0.85 -7.67 -15.78
C VAL A 12 -0.05 -6.37 -15.81
N LEU A 13 -0.38 -5.41 -14.94
CA LEU A 13 0.19 -4.06 -14.93
C LEU A 13 1.53 -3.95 -14.18
N LEU A 14 1.88 -4.91 -13.32
CA LEU A 14 3.07 -4.87 -12.47
C LEU A 14 4.02 -6.07 -12.73
N PRO A 15 4.73 -6.08 -13.87
CA PRO A 15 5.75 -7.09 -14.14
C PRO A 15 6.83 -7.08 -13.04
N MET A 16 7.18 -8.25 -12.51
CA MET A 16 8.11 -8.36 -11.39
C MET A 16 9.46 -7.61 -11.59
N PRO A 17 10.11 -7.66 -12.77
CA PRO A 17 11.33 -6.89 -13.00
C PRO A 17 11.16 -5.37 -12.84
N GLU A 18 10.04 -4.83 -13.32
CA GLU A 18 9.72 -3.40 -13.21
C GLU A 18 9.42 -3.01 -11.76
N VAL A 19 8.73 -3.88 -11.01
CA VAL A 19 8.47 -3.68 -9.58
C VAL A 19 9.78 -3.62 -8.78
N VAL A 20 10.73 -4.52 -9.08
CA VAL A 20 12.05 -4.53 -8.41
C VAL A 20 12.81 -3.23 -8.68
N GLU A 21 12.83 -2.77 -9.93
CA GLU A 21 13.49 -1.51 -10.29
C GLU A 21 12.83 -0.30 -9.62
N ALA A 22 11.49 -0.23 -9.63
CA ALA A 22 10.75 0.83 -8.95
C ALA A 22 11.03 0.86 -7.44
N LEU A 23 11.11 -0.31 -6.80
CA LEU A 23 11.49 -0.41 -5.39
C LEU A 23 12.92 0.05 -5.14
N ALA A 24 13.88 -0.32 -6.00
CA ALA A 24 15.27 0.13 -5.87
C ALA A 24 15.37 1.66 -5.90
N GLN A 25 14.66 2.30 -6.82
CA GLN A 25 14.57 3.76 -6.90
C GLN A 25 13.91 4.37 -5.66
N ALA A 26 12.82 3.77 -5.17
CA ALA A 26 12.14 4.23 -3.97
C ALA A 26 13.03 4.14 -2.71
N PHE A 27 13.78 3.05 -2.55
CA PHE A 27 14.74 2.90 -1.46
C PHE A 27 15.93 3.87 -1.60
N ALA A 28 16.39 4.15 -2.82
CA ALA A 28 17.43 5.16 -3.04
C ALA A 28 16.95 6.57 -2.64
N LEU A 29 15.71 6.95 -2.98
CA LEU A 29 15.08 8.20 -2.54
C LEU A 29 14.93 8.25 -1.01
N LEU A 30 14.52 7.13 -0.39
CA LEU A 30 14.42 7.02 1.06
C LEU A 30 15.79 7.22 1.74
N ALA A 31 16.84 6.58 1.23
CA ALA A 31 18.21 6.71 1.75
C ALA A 31 18.76 8.14 1.66
N ARG A 32 18.28 8.93 0.67
CA ARG A 32 18.62 10.35 0.52
C ARG A 32 17.73 11.28 1.37
N GLY A 33 16.80 10.74 2.16
CA GLY A 33 15.88 11.52 2.99
C GLY A 33 14.78 12.24 2.19
N GLU A 34 14.54 11.83 0.95
CA GLU A 34 13.57 12.48 0.07
C GLU A 34 12.14 11.94 0.26
N CYS A 35 11.98 10.86 1.02
CA CYS A 35 10.67 10.27 1.31
C CYS A 35 10.20 10.62 2.72
N VAL A 36 8.88 10.68 2.91
CA VAL A 36 8.26 10.70 4.25
C VAL A 36 7.52 9.38 4.44
N VAL A 37 8.04 8.55 5.34
CA VAL A 37 7.49 7.23 5.68
C VAL A 37 7.33 7.18 7.20
N PRO A 38 6.21 7.68 7.75
CA PRO A 38 5.97 7.65 9.19
C PRO A 38 5.86 6.21 9.70
N LEU A 39 6.03 6.04 11.01
CA LEU A 39 5.72 4.76 11.64
C LEU A 39 4.24 4.43 11.39
N ARG A 40 3.98 3.20 10.94
CA ARG A 40 2.61 2.71 10.69
C ARG A 40 1.74 2.82 11.94
N THR A 41 0.48 3.18 11.75
CA THR A 41 -0.53 3.07 12.80
C THR A 41 -0.91 1.61 12.97
N VAL A 42 -0.94 1.15 14.22
CA VAL A 42 -1.29 -0.22 14.60
C VAL A 42 -2.60 -0.16 15.38
N LEU A 43 -3.60 -0.92 14.92
CA LEU A 43 -4.86 -1.11 15.61
C LEU A 43 -5.05 -2.59 15.90
N GLU A 44 -4.89 -2.98 17.16
CA GLU A 44 -5.17 -4.34 17.60
C GLU A 44 -6.67 -4.63 17.56
N VAL A 45 -7.03 -5.81 17.10
CA VAL A 45 -8.40 -6.34 17.08
C VAL A 45 -8.42 -7.58 17.97
N PRO A 46 -8.71 -7.44 19.27
CA PRO A 46 -8.57 -8.52 20.25
C PRO A 46 -9.31 -9.78 19.84
N GLY A 47 -8.61 -10.93 19.90
CA GLY A 47 -9.16 -12.22 19.51
C GLY A 47 -9.15 -12.52 18.01
N HIS A 48 -8.75 -11.56 17.16
CA HIS A 48 -8.83 -11.71 15.71
C HIS A 48 -7.51 -11.46 14.98
N GLY A 49 -6.87 -10.31 15.21
CA GLY A 49 -5.69 -9.90 14.46
C GLY A 49 -5.37 -8.43 14.64
N THR A 50 -4.67 -7.85 13.65
CA THR A 50 -4.21 -6.47 13.70
C THR A 50 -4.49 -5.77 12.37
N LEU A 51 -4.98 -4.53 12.42
CA LEU A 51 -5.10 -3.65 11.26
C LEU A 51 -3.93 -2.65 11.27
N LEU A 52 -3.29 -2.48 10.12
CA LEU A 52 -2.19 -1.55 9.92
C LEU A 52 -2.57 -0.49 8.88
N VAL A 53 -2.24 0.77 9.18
CA VAL A 53 -2.36 1.89 8.23
C VAL A 53 -0.95 2.42 7.96
N MET A 54 -0.54 2.39 6.69
CA MET A 54 0.83 2.65 6.26
C MET A 54 0.83 3.74 5.17
N PRO A 55 0.76 5.03 5.54
CA PRO A 55 0.90 6.13 4.59
C PRO A 55 2.36 6.37 4.22
N ALA A 56 2.61 6.83 3.00
CA ALA A 56 3.94 7.27 2.55
C ALA A 56 3.85 8.36 1.48
N ARG A 57 4.89 9.20 1.42
CA ARG A 57 5.15 10.17 0.35
C ARG A 57 6.53 9.91 -0.26
N LEU A 58 6.57 9.72 -1.56
CA LEU A 58 7.78 9.50 -2.35
C LEU A 58 8.31 10.80 -2.96
N GLY A 59 9.64 10.97 -3.00
CA GLY A 59 10.29 12.09 -3.70
C GLY A 59 9.77 13.46 -3.26
N ARG A 60 9.57 14.41 -4.17
CA ARG A 60 8.88 15.70 -3.87
C ARG A 60 7.36 15.61 -4.01
N ALA A 61 6.77 14.53 -3.50
CA ALA A 61 5.37 14.15 -3.69
C ALA A 61 5.07 13.64 -5.12
N GLU A 62 6.01 12.90 -5.70
CA GLU A 62 5.81 12.15 -6.95
C GLU A 62 4.80 11.00 -6.76
N GLY A 63 4.65 10.53 -5.52
CA GLY A 63 3.59 9.60 -5.12
C GLY A 63 3.18 9.82 -3.67
N VAL A 64 1.87 9.85 -3.42
CA VAL A 64 1.28 9.84 -2.07
C VAL A 64 0.25 8.73 -2.02
N GLY A 65 0.37 7.84 -1.05
CA GLY A 65 -0.61 6.78 -0.90
C GLY A 65 -0.62 6.17 0.48
N THR A 66 -1.67 5.39 0.73
CA THR A 66 -1.88 4.69 1.99
C THR A 66 -2.23 3.25 1.74
N LYS A 67 -1.46 2.33 2.33
CA LYS A 67 -1.85 0.93 2.42
C LYS A 67 -2.64 0.69 3.71
N VAL A 68 -3.79 0.06 3.59
CA VAL A 68 -4.54 -0.51 4.72
C VAL A 68 -4.41 -2.01 4.61
N VAL A 69 -3.87 -2.67 5.62
CA VAL A 69 -3.60 -4.10 5.59
C VAL A 69 -3.96 -4.76 6.92
N GLY A 70 -4.67 -5.87 6.85
CA GLY A 70 -4.96 -6.72 7.99
C GLY A 70 -3.93 -7.83 8.13
N VAL A 71 -3.67 -8.26 9.36
CA VAL A 71 -2.96 -9.51 9.68
C VAL A 71 -3.87 -10.33 10.58
N PHE A 72 -4.60 -11.28 9.98
CA PHE A 72 -5.64 -12.08 10.64
C PHE A 72 -5.34 -13.57 10.46
N PRO A 73 -4.53 -14.19 11.34
CA PRO A 73 -4.16 -15.60 11.23
C PRO A 73 -5.38 -16.55 11.17
N GLY A 74 -6.47 -16.18 11.85
CA GLY A 74 -7.73 -16.94 11.86
C GLY A 74 -8.38 -17.09 10.49
N ASN A 75 -8.11 -16.20 9.52
CA ASN A 75 -8.68 -16.29 8.16
C ASN A 75 -8.34 -17.60 7.45
N ARG A 76 -7.21 -18.23 7.81
CA ARG A 76 -6.81 -19.52 7.26
C ARG A 76 -7.85 -20.61 7.49
N THR A 77 -8.55 -20.61 8.64
CA THR A 77 -9.57 -21.62 8.93
C THR A 77 -10.88 -21.39 8.16
N SER A 78 -11.10 -20.16 7.68
CA SER A 78 -12.24 -19.77 6.87
C SER A 78 -11.94 -19.70 5.36
N GLY A 79 -10.76 -20.16 4.92
CA GLY A 79 -10.36 -20.11 3.51
C GLY A 79 -10.10 -18.71 2.96
N LEU A 80 -9.91 -17.71 3.83
CA LEU A 80 -9.65 -16.32 3.46
C LEU A 80 -8.14 -16.00 3.48
N PRO A 81 -7.68 -14.97 2.76
CA PRO A 81 -6.30 -14.49 2.87
C PRO A 81 -5.95 -14.07 4.30
N VAL A 82 -4.80 -14.49 4.81
CA VAL A 82 -4.31 -14.08 6.15
C VAL A 82 -3.93 -12.60 6.19
N VAL A 83 -3.52 -12.04 5.05
CA VAL A 83 -3.05 -10.66 4.91
C VAL A 83 -3.83 -9.94 3.81
N PRO A 84 -5.14 -9.66 4.01
CA PRO A 84 -5.90 -8.87 3.05
C PRO A 84 -5.43 -7.41 3.12
N ALA A 85 -5.32 -6.75 1.96
CA ALA A 85 -4.86 -5.37 1.87
C ALA A 85 -5.64 -4.60 0.81
N ALA A 86 -5.55 -3.28 0.90
CA ALA A 86 -5.89 -2.36 -0.17
C ALA A 86 -4.94 -1.16 -0.14
N TYR A 87 -4.69 -0.57 -1.31
CA TYR A 87 -3.86 0.62 -1.46
C TYR A 87 -4.66 1.76 -2.08
N LEU A 88 -4.65 2.92 -1.43
CA LEU A 88 -5.23 4.15 -1.96
C LEU A 88 -4.11 5.05 -2.47
N LEU A 89 -4.10 5.34 -3.77
CA LEU A 89 -3.28 6.38 -4.38
C LEU A 89 -4.04 7.72 -4.33
N THR A 90 -3.35 8.76 -3.88
CA THR A 90 -3.93 10.09 -3.68
C THR A 90 -3.16 11.11 -4.50
N ASP A 91 -3.90 12.01 -5.14
CA ASP A 91 -3.31 13.16 -5.82
C ASP A 91 -2.59 14.05 -4.80
N PRO A 92 -1.26 14.24 -4.93
CA PRO A 92 -0.47 15.00 -3.96
C PRO A 92 -0.83 16.49 -3.91
N ALA A 93 -1.39 17.05 -4.98
CA ALA A 93 -1.72 18.47 -5.10
C ALA A 93 -3.14 18.77 -4.61
N THR A 94 -4.10 17.87 -4.86
CA THR A 94 -5.52 18.10 -4.55
C THR A 94 -6.04 17.28 -3.38
N GLY A 95 -5.33 16.23 -2.96
CA GLY A 95 -5.79 15.26 -1.97
C GLY A 95 -6.91 14.35 -2.47
N LEU A 96 -7.30 14.45 -3.74
CA LEU A 96 -8.36 13.62 -4.30
C LEU A 96 -7.87 12.18 -4.51
N PRO A 97 -8.70 11.17 -4.20
CA PRO A 97 -8.36 9.78 -4.49
C PRO A 97 -8.27 9.56 -6.00
N GLN A 98 -7.14 9.00 -6.44
CA GLN A 98 -6.88 8.68 -7.85
C GLN A 98 -7.18 7.21 -8.16
N ALA A 99 -6.70 6.29 -7.32
CA ALA A 99 -6.93 4.86 -7.50
C ALA A 99 -7.07 4.10 -6.18
N LEU A 100 -7.94 3.10 -6.14
CA LEU A 100 -8.02 2.07 -5.11
C LEU A 100 -7.60 0.72 -5.71
N MET A 101 -6.65 0.05 -5.08
CA MET A 101 -5.99 -1.15 -5.62
C MET A 101 -6.02 -2.29 -4.59
N ASP A 102 -6.34 -3.52 -5.02
CA ASP A 102 -6.29 -4.77 -4.22
C ASP A 102 -4.89 -5.40 -4.20
#